data_AF-K3XBG2-F1
#
_entry.id   AF-K3XBG2-F1
#
_cell.length_a   1.000
_cell.length_b   1.000
_cell.length_c   1.000
_cell.angle_alpha   90.00
_cell.angle_beta   90.00
_cell.angle_gamma   90.00
#
_symmetry.space_group_name_H-M   'P 1'
#
loop_
_entity.id
_entity.type
_entity.pdbx_description
1 polymer ?
#
loop_
_entity_poly.entity_id
_entity_poly.type
_entity_poly.pdbx_seq_one_letter_code
_entity_poly.pdbx_strand_id
1 'polypeptide(L)'
;MVQVATIVGALLSVAASVSATKVNFINKCSDNVQLYHSQELQKLEKLSDIAAGETYTRDVTGPAHMFRDGFDTDATLVEFSMPKDNKAWYDISVIPPMPGHCRSFDDCKQVTGKRGFNRAVTMEPLVNANGKNCRTLVCAADDKVKCADAYHFPDDIKTHDCPASTEFNVVFCPDGSASAPAPAPAATKKDKSNNNNYNNNNNNNNQQQQQQQQQSSSYSAGKVSAYESGTLQKDAAAPAPAGNSDAYANKATAAPAPAGNSDAYANEASSAPTVGAAKTAGSTKLGNVRATYSYKGKQAGNIPGTYNRVTKLSGCVKEQVSVNSPVGPLSEEVGIVFRGPMEIYNIAVFSGESHGNGTFSRVSSYARDSGATENLMFMNNKNVDYSGGGKHGPQGFSTEDGLQKADAPKVLKGVLAEATNPSQKGAGPGIETGAEVNIMTGKSCKDGGCLGYHGDNDYHGWGGDKKLFVTKVKMPQGKSPNQPALWMLNAQVLHSNQYGCNCRGVGSVGGCGELDIAEVIETNDKRDKVTTHYYFYDGSVLSPGGDNFAARPVDAPTVYLTLIDAANGGLIKIIQVDDFDFSQGEITQELYQQMLQA
;
A
#
# COMPACT_ATOMS: atom_id res chain seq x y z
N MET A 1 -38.88 50.59 41.08
CA MET A 1 -38.93 49.19 40.62
C MET A 1 -38.99 49.21 39.10
N VAL A 2 -37.87 48.96 38.44
CA VAL A 2 -37.80 48.81 36.98
C VAL A 2 -37.71 47.32 36.72
N GLN A 3 -38.75 46.73 36.14
CA GLN A 3 -38.78 45.32 35.75
C GLN A 3 -37.95 45.13 34.49
N VAL A 4 -36.85 44.37 34.62
CA VAL A 4 -36.07 43.85 33.50
C VAL A 4 -36.76 42.56 33.04
N ALA A 5 -37.31 42.58 31.83
CA ALA A 5 -37.83 41.39 31.16
C ALA A 5 -36.69 40.72 30.38
N THR A 6 -36.28 39.54 30.82
CA THR A 6 -35.27 38.70 30.15
C THR A 6 -35.95 37.93 29.01
N ILE A 7 -35.59 38.23 27.75
CA ILE A 7 -36.02 37.47 26.58
C ILE A 7 -35.10 36.25 26.45
N VAL A 8 -35.64 35.04 26.63
CA VAL A 8 -34.97 33.77 26.32
C VAL A 8 -35.20 33.48 24.83
N GLY A 9 -34.14 33.62 24.02
CA GLY A 9 -34.16 33.24 22.61
C GLY A 9 -34.11 31.72 22.46
N ALA A 10 -35.17 31.13 21.90
CA ALA A 10 -35.17 29.73 21.48
C ALA A 10 -34.32 29.57 20.22
N LEU A 11 -33.15 28.93 20.34
CA LEU A 11 -32.39 28.40 19.20
C LEU A 11 -33.16 27.22 18.61
N LEU A 12 -33.85 27.43 17.47
CA LEU A 12 -34.26 26.33 16.60
C LEU A 12 -33.01 25.70 15.98
N SER A 13 -32.68 24.50 16.43
CA SER A 13 -31.71 23.63 15.77
C SER A 13 -32.38 23.09 14.50
N VAL A 14 -31.89 23.50 13.33
CA VAL A 14 -32.24 22.86 12.07
C VAL A 14 -31.52 21.52 12.05
N ALA A 15 -32.23 20.43 12.39
CA ALA A 15 -31.73 19.08 12.18
C ALA A 15 -31.59 18.86 10.67
N ALA A 16 -30.36 18.76 10.17
CA ALA A 16 -30.12 18.31 8.81
C ALA A 16 -30.70 16.88 8.69
N SER A 17 -31.68 16.71 7.80
CA SER A 17 -32.21 15.39 7.45
C SER A 17 -31.12 14.61 6.72
N VAL A 18 -30.41 13.75 7.44
CA VAL A 18 -29.52 12.76 6.84
C VAL A 18 -30.39 11.75 6.11
N SER A 19 -30.18 11.56 4.81
CA SER A 19 -30.85 10.50 4.03
C SER A 19 -30.47 9.14 4.59
N ALA A 20 -31.43 8.47 5.24
CA ALA A 20 -31.28 7.15 5.84
C ALA A 20 -32.32 6.19 5.26
N THR A 21 -31.87 5.00 4.88
CA THR A 21 -32.73 3.89 4.42
C THR A 21 -32.70 2.79 5.48
N LYS A 22 -33.87 2.29 5.86
CA LYS A 22 -33.96 1.15 6.78
C LYS A 22 -33.81 -0.15 5.99
N VAL A 23 -32.94 -1.04 6.48
CA VAL A 23 -32.68 -2.35 5.87
C VAL A 23 -32.89 -3.46 6.90
N ASN A 24 -33.73 -4.43 6.53
CA ASN A 24 -34.00 -5.63 7.31
C ASN A 24 -33.24 -6.82 6.68
N PHE A 25 -32.22 -7.32 7.38
CA PHE A 25 -31.48 -8.52 6.99
C PHE A 25 -32.18 -9.75 7.58
N ILE A 26 -32.79 -10.56 6.72
CA ILE A 26 -33.63 -11.70 7.09
C ILE A 26 -32.88 -12.99 6.77
N ASN A 27 -32.69 -13.86 7.76
CA ASN A 27 -32.07 -15.15 7.56
C ASN A 27 -33.14 -16.24 7.37
N LYS A 28 -33.33 -16.73 6.13
CA LYS A 28 -34.16 -17.91 5.85
C LYS A 28 -33.34 -19.19 5.68
N CYS A 29 -32.03 -19.13 5.84
CA CYS A 29 -31.17 -20.30 5.80
C CYS A 29 -31.47 -21.24 6.98
N SER A 30 -31.11 -22.51 6.86
CA SER A 30 -31.19 -23.48 7.97
C SER A 30 -30.11 -23.27 9.05
N ASP A 31 -29.09 -22.45 8.74
CA ASP A 31 -27.94 -22.13 9.57
C ASP A 31 -27.84 -20.61 9.83
N ASN A 32 -27.02 -20.21 10.80
CA ASN A 32 -26.85 -18.80 11.14
C ASN A 32 -26.14 -18.03 10.03
N VAL A 33 -26.59 -16.80 9.76
CA VAL A 33 -25.89 -15.82 8.94
C VAL A 33 -25.03 -14.94 9.83
N GLN A 34 -23.72 -14.93 9.57
CA GLN A 34 -22.78 -14.03 10.23
C GLN A 34 -22.74 -12.75 9.42
N LEU A 35 -23.56 -11.75 9.76
CA LEU A 35 -23.65 -10.52 8.99
C LEU A 35 -22.41 -9.66 9.22
N TYR A 36 -21.59 -9.49 8.18
CA TYR A 36 -20.46 -8.57 8.15
C TYR A 36 -20.79 -7.34 7.31
N HIS A 37 -20.23 -6.20 7.70
CA HIS A 37 -20.43 -4.91 7.04
C HIS A 37 -19.11 -4.14 6.94
N SER A 38 -18.92 -3.45 5.82
CA SER A 38 -17.87 -2.46 5.62
C SER A 38 -18.44 -1.23 4.89
N GLN A 39 -17.85 -0.06 5.10
CA GLN A 39 -18.26 1.19 4.47
C GLN A 39 -17.03 1.98 4.05
N GLU A 40 -17.00 2.63 2.88
CA GLU A 40 -15.94 3.57 2.47
C GLU A 40 -14.50 3.08 2.77
N LEU A 41 -14.19 1.82 2.44
CA LEU A 41 -12.87 1.20 2.67
C LEU A 41 -12.47 1.05 4.16
N GLN A 42 -13.40 1.29 5.09
CA GLN A 42 -13.24 1.01 6.51
C GLN A 42 -13.23 -0.50 6.78
N LYS A 43 -12.72 -0.86 7.96
CA LYS A 43 -12.61 -2.23 8.46
C LYS A 43 -13.93 -3.00 8.32
N LEU A 44 -13.83 -4.26 7.88
CA LEU A 44 -14.95 -5.20 7.91
C LEU A 44 -15.29 -5.57 9.36
N GLU A 45 -16.51 -5.30 9.77
CA GLU A 45 -16.99 -5.56 11.12
C GLU A 45 -18.12 -6.58 11.10
N LYS A 46 -18.11 -7.49 12.08
CA LYS A 46 -19.25 -8.36 12.32
C LYS A 46 -20.32 -7.55 13.02
N LEU A 47 -21.49 -7.39 12.40
CA LEU A 47 -22.62 -6.68 13.00
C LEU A 47 -23.47 -7.60 13.86
N SER A 48 -23.76 -8.82 13.39
CA SER A 48 -24.67 -9.73 14.08
C SER A 48 -24.45 -11.20 13.66
N ASP A 49 -24.86 -12.12 14.52
CA ASP A 49 -25.19 -13.51 14.17
C ASP A 49 -26.70 -13.62 14.08
N ILE A 50 -27.23 -13.61 12.85
CA ILE A 50 -28.68 -13.73 12.61
C ILE A 50 -29.02 -15.22 12.62
N ALA A 51 -29.71 -15.68 13.66
CA ALA A 51 -30.14 -17.08 13.74
C ALA A 51 -31.15 -17.41 12.62
N ALA A 52 -31.29 -18.70 12.30
CA ALA A 52 -32.26 -19.15 11.31
C ALA A 52 -33.68 -18.68 11.67
N GLY A 53 -34.35 -18.02 10.73
CA GLY A 53 -35.68 -17.43 10.90
C GLY A 53 -35.70 -16.02 11.50
N GLU A 54 -34.57 -15.50 11.98
CA GLU A 54 -34.48 -14.19 12.63
C GLU A 54 -34.20 -13.05 11.65
N THR A 55 -34.40 -11.82 12.12
CA THR A 55 -34.15 -10.58 11.37
C THR A 55 -33.27 -9.62 12.17
N TYR A 56 -32.30 -9.00 11.49
CA TYR A 56 -31.51 -7.89 12.02
C TYR A 56 -31.80 -6.62 11.21
N THR A 57 -32.19 -5.54 11.89
CA THR A 57 -32.57 -4.27 11.25
C THR A 57 -31.56 -3.18 11.56
N ARG A 58 -31.20 -2.37 10.56
CA ARG A 58 -30.34 -1.19 10.71
C ARG A 58 -30.73 -0.09 9.73
N ASP A 59 -30.55 1.17 10.15
CA ASP A 59 -30.54 2.32 9.25
C ASP A 59 -29.18 2.45 8.57
N VAL A 60 -29.18 2.62 7.25
CA VAL A 60 -27.98 2.75 6.41
C VAL A 60 -27.93 4.18 5.87
N THR A 61 -26.78 4.84 6.03
CA THR A 61 -26.55 6.26 5.70
C THR A 61 -25.15 6.50 5.15
N GLY A 62 -25.02 7.34 4.13
CA GLY A 62 -23.75 7.62 3.48
C GLY A 62 -23.45 6.63 2.34
N PRO A 63 -22.32 6.78 1.65
CA PRO A 63 -22.03 5.98 0.46
C PRO A 63 -21.32 4.67 0.79
N ALA A 64 -21.23 3.80 -0.23
CA ALA A 64 -20.33 2.64 -0.31
C ALA A 64 -20.42 1.62 0.83
N HIS A 65 -21.63 1.18 1.19
CA HIS A 65 -21.86 0.07 2.12
C HIS A 65 -21.81 -1.28 1.40
N MET A 66 -21.07 -2.25 1.96
CA MET A 66 -21.05 -3.63 1.49
C MET A 66 -21.36 -4.57 2.65
N PHE A 67 -22.33 -5.45 2.46
CA PHE A 67 -22.73 -6.48 3.42
C PHE A 67 -22.53 -7.87 2.84
N ARG A 68 -22.20 -8.84 3.70
CA ARG A 68 -22.09 -10.27 3.31
C ARG A 68 -22.30 -11.20 4.49
N ASP A 69 -22.57 -12.47 4.17
CA ASP A 69 -22.52 -13.57 5.15
C ASP A 69 -21.09 -14.10 5.26
N GLY A 70 -20.54 -14.06 6.47
CA GLY A 70 -19.22 -14.59 6.79
C GLY A 70 -18.06 -13.64 6.52
N PHE A 71 -16.90 -14.05 7.05
CA PHE A 71 -15.68 -13.27 6.93
C PHE A 71 -15.01 -13.39 5.54
N ASP A 72 -15.32 -14.45 4.78
CA ASP A 72 -14.70 -14.73 3.47
C ASP A 72 -15.01 -13.68 2.40
N THR A 73 -14.01 -13.35 1.59
CA THR A 73 -14.15 -12.47 0.43
C THR A 73 -14.72 -13.14 -0.79
N ASP A 74 -14.64 -14.46 -0.88
CA ASP A 74 -15.30 -15.25 -1.90
C ASP A 74 -16.79 -15.42 -1.57
N ALA A 75 -17.53 -14.31 -1.61
CA ALA A 75 -18.88 -14.20 -1.08
C ALA A 75 -19.78 -13.33 -1.96
N THR A 76 -21.08 -13.60 -1.88
CA THR A 76 -22.11 -12.75 -2.48
C THR A 76 -22.18 -11.43 -1.70
N LEU A 77 -22.06 -10.30 -2.39
CA LEU A 77 -22.13 -8.97 -1.78
C LEU A 77 -23.51 -8.33 -1.98
N VAL A 78 -23.97 -7.63 -0.95
CA VAL A 78 -25.15 -6.77 -0.95
C VAL A 78 -24.67 -5.34 -0.75
N GLU A 79 -24.88 -4.47 -1.73
CA GLU A 79 -24.31 -3.12 -1.75
C GLU A 79 -25.40 -2.05 -1.63
N PHE A 80 -25.12 -1.00 -0.85
CA PHE A 80 -25.97 0.19 -0.72
C PHE A 80 -25.12 1.47 -0.76
N SER A 81 -25.66 2.55 -1.34
CA SER A 81 -25.00 3.86 -1.32
C SER A 81 -26.02 5.00 -1.28
N MET A 82 -25.86 5.92 -0.33
CA MET A 82 -26.69 7.12 -0.16
C MET A 82 -25.79 8.37 -0.14
N PRO A 83 -25.28 8.83 -1.31
CA PRO A 83 -24.30 9.90 -1.44
C PRO A 83 -24.90 11.32 -1.29
N LYS A 84 -26.06 11.46 -0.65
CA LYS A 84 -26.83 12.70 -0.44
C LYS A 84 -27.54 13.26 -1.68
N ASP A 85 -27.85 12.41 -2.67
CA ASP A 85 -28.66 12.74 -3.85
C ASP A 85 -30.15 12.36 -3.70
N ASN A 86 -30.59 12.11 -2.46
CA ASN A 86 -31.94 11.66 -2.10
C ASN A 86 -32.36 10.31 -2.72
N LYS A 87 -31.38 9.49 -3.10
CA LYS A 87 -31.60 8.11 -3.57
C LYS A 87 -30.94 7.10 -2.64
N ALA A 88 -31.51 5.90 -2.62
CA ALA A 88 -30.86 4.70 -2.13
C ALA A 88 -30.43 3.90 -3.36
N TRP A 89 -29.13 3.95 -3.67
CA TRP A 89 -28.52 3.11 -4.70
C TRP A 89 -28.24 1.73 -4.10
N TYR A 90 -28.49 0.67 -4.86
CA TYR A 90 -28.31 -0.69 -4.37
C TYR A 90 -28.06 -1.67 -5.51
N ASP A 91 -27.32 -2.73 -5.21
CA ASP A 91 -27.07 -3.85 -6.12
C ASP A 91 -26.57 -5.10 -5.38
N ILE A 92 -26.54 -6.21 -6.12
CA ILE A 92 -25.90 -7.45 -5.70
C ILE A 92 -24.64 -7.61 -6.54
N SER A 93 -23.55 -8.07 -5.94
CA SER A 93 -22.33 -8.41 -6.67
C SER A 93 -21.88 -9.83 -6.38
N VAL A 94 -21.54 -10.54 -7.46
CA VAL A 94 -20.87 -11.85 -7.43
C VAL A 94 -19.53 -11.78 -8.17
N ILE A 95 -18.96 -10.58 -8.26
CA ILE A 95 -17.60 -10.40 -8.78
C ILE A 95 -16.63 -11.07 -7.79
N PRO A 96 -15.85 -12.07 -8.21
CA PRO A 96 -14.86 -12.69 -7.34
C PRO A 96 -13.82 -11.67 -6.86
N PRO A 97 -13.27 -11.85 -5.65
CA PRO A 97 -12.28 -10.92 -5.09
C PRO A 97 -11.03 -10.80 -5.98
N MET A 98 -10.47 -9.59 -6.05
CA MET A 98 -9.32 -9.24 -6.92
C MET A 98 -9.52 -9.62 -8.40
N PRO A 99 -10.60 -9.15 -9.06
CA PRO A 99 -10.98 -9.59 -10.41
C PRO A 99 -9.99 -9.17 -11.51
N GLY A 100 -9.09 -8.21 -11.24
CA GLY A 100 -8.21 -7.64 -12.26
C GLY A 100 -9.03 -7.04 -13.40
N HIS A 101 -8.74 -7.48 -14.64
CA HIS A 101 -9.42 -7.03 -15.87
C HIS A 101 -10.28 -8.11 -16.52
N CYS A 102 -10.80 -9.06 -15.74
CA CYS A 102 -11.72 -10.05 -16.26
C CYS A 102 -13.00 -9.38 -16.81
N ARG A 103 -13.58 -9.96 -17.87
CA ARG A 103 -14.63 -9.32 -18.68
C ARG A 103 -15.94 -10.10 -18.74
N SER A 104 -16.05 -11.20 -18.00
CA SER A 104 -17.27 -12.01 -17.94
C SER A 104 -17.32 -12.83 -16.65
N PHE A 105 -18.50 -13.35 -16.31
CA PHE A 105 -18.73 -14.23 -15.16
C PHE A 105 -17.71 -15.39 -15.10
N ASP A 106 -17.57 -16.14 -16.19
CA ASP A 106 -16.67 -17.31 -16.22
C ASP A 106 -15.19 -16.90 -16.25
N ASP A 107 -14.87 -15.84 -16.97
CA ASP A 107 -13.50 -15.29 -17.05
C ASP A 107 -13.02 -14.81 -15.67
N CYS A 108 -13.87 -14.12 -14.92
CA CYS A 108 -13.52 -13.67 -13.57
C CYS A 108 -13.26 -14.84 -12.62
N LYS A 109 -14.05 -15.91 -12.71
CA LYS A 109 -13.80 -17.12 -11.92
C LYS A 109 -12.51 -17.81 -12.33
N GLN A 110 -12.20 -17.85 -13.62
CA GLN A 110 -10.97 -18.44 -14.13
C GLN A 110 -9.73 -17.65 -13.69
N VAL A 111 -9.77 -16.32 -13.80
CA VAL A 111 -8.65 -15.42 -13.44
C VAL A 111 -8.37 -15.46 -11.94
N THR A 112 -9.43 -15.49 -11.12
CA THR A 112 -9.29 -15.42 -9.65
C THR A 112 -9.19 -16.78 -8.98
N GLY A 113 -9.67 -17.85 -9.63
CA GLY A 113 -9.86 -19.16 -9.01
C GLY A 113 -10.93 -19.16 -7.90
N LYS A 114 -11.79 -18.13 -7.87
CA LYS A 114 -12.82 -17.89 -6.84
C LYS A 114 -14.20 -17.80 -7.49
N ARG A 115 -15.26 -17.90 -6.70
CA ARG A 115 -16.65 -17.90 -7.21
C ARG A 115 -17.29 -16.52 -7.21
N GLY A 116 -16.98 -15.69 -6.21
CA GLY A 116 -17.74 -14.49 -5.87
C GLY A 116 -19.12 -14.81 -5.26
N PHE A 117 -19.37 -16.06 -4.86
CA PHE A 117 -20.69 -16.49 -4.38
C PHE A 117 -20.55 -17.47 -3.21
N ASN A 118 -21.34 -17.24 -2.17
CA ASN A 118 -21.49 -18.16 -1.04
C ASN A 118 -22.94 -18.36 -0.59
N ARG A 119 -23.80 -17.36 -0.78
CA ARG A 119 -25.22 -17.37 -0.38
C ARG A 119 -26.11 -16.81 -1.47
N ALA A 120 -27.27 -17.45 -1.64
CA ALA A 120 -28.36 -16.87 -2.41
C ALA A 120 -28.95 -15.68 -1.64
N VAL A 121 -29.25 -14.59 -2.34
CA VAL A 121 -29.81 -13.38 -1.73
C VAL A 121 -30.87 -12.73 -2.63
N THR A 122 -31.89 -12.14 -2.00
CA THR A 122 -32.78 -11.15 -2.65
C THR A 122 -32.67 -9.80 -1.95
N MET A 123 -32.82 -8.73 -2.72
CA MET A 123 -32.96 -7.37 -2.21
C MET A 123 -34.31 -6.82 -2.66
N GLU A 124 -35.22 -6.59 -1.73
CA GLU A 124 -36.63 -6.30 -1.98
C GLU A 124 -36.99 -4.91 -1.43
N PRO A 125 -37.26 -3.90 -2.27
CA PRO A 125 -37.83 -2.63 -1.81
C PRO A 125 -39.28 -2.86 -1.36
N LEU A 126 -39.60 -2.50 -0.12
CA LEU A 126 -40.93 -2.70 0.48
C LEU A 126 -41.92 -1.60 0.09
N VAL A 127 -41.40 -0.43 -0.24
CA VAL A 127 -42.16 0.74 -0.64
C VAL A 127 -41.51 1.38 -1.87
N ASN A 128 -42.23 2.23 -2.58
CA ASN A 128 -41.73 2.98 -3.75
C ASN A 128 -41.24 2.12 -4.94
N ALA A 129 -41.44 0.80 -4.90
CA ALA A 129 -41.11 -0.10 -5.99
C ALA A 129 -41.90 0.30 -7.25
N ASN A 130 -41.18 0.54 -8.34
CA ASN A 130 -41.74 0.96 -9.62
C ASN A 130 -41.61 -0.11 -10.72
N GLY A 131 -41.04 -1.27 -10.39
CA GLY A 131 -40.84 -2.40 -11.30
C GLY A 131 -39.79 -2.15 -12.39
N LYS A 132 -39.13 -0.99 -12.39
CA LYS A 132 -38.06 -0.62 -13.33
C LYS A 132 -36.71 -0.62 -12.60
N ASN A 133 -36.21 0.55 -12.24
CA ASN A 133 -34.96 0.69 -11.48
C ASN A 133 -35.18 0.36 -10.00
N CYS A 134 -36.30 0.79 -9.41
CA CYS A 134 -36.64 0.42 -8.04
C CYS A 134 -37.47 -0.87 -8.06
N ARG A 135 -36.79 -2.01 -7.95
CA ARG A 135 -37.39 -3.36 -8.01
C ARG A 135 -36.61 -4.39 -7.19
N THR A 136 -37.20 -5.56 -7.00
CA THR A 136 -36.48 -6.70 -6.41
C THR A 136 -35.31 -7.13 -7.28
N LEU A 137 -34.16 -7.39 -6.66
CA LEU A 137 -32.99 -8.05 -7.26
C LEU A 137 -32.85 -9.47 -6.74
N VAL A 138 -32.51 -10.40 -7.62
CA VAL A 138 -32.40 -11.83 -7.28
C VAL A 138 -31.05 -12.39 -7.70
N CYS A 139 -30.36 -13.01 -6.75
CA CYS A 139 -29.20 -13.86 -7.01
C CYS A 139 -29.38 -15.20 -6.30
N ALA A 140 -29.92 -16.18 -7.03
CA ALA A 140 -30.41 -17.42 -6.45
C ALA A 140 -29.38 -18.57 -6.41
N ALA A 141 -28.30 -18.51 -7.19
CA ALA A 141 -27.28 -19.56 -7.23
C ALA A 141 -26.00 -19.06 -7.90
N ASP A 142 -24.87 -19.73 -7.69
CA ASP A 142 -23.59 -19.44 -8.37
C ASP A 142 -23.63 -19.75 -9.89
N ASP A 143 -24.50 -19.05 -10.61
CA ASP A 143 -24.89 -19.31 -11.97
C ASP A 143 -25.27 -17.98 -12.64
N LYS A 144 -24.71 -17.76 -13.84
CA LYS A 144 -24.88 -16.52 -14.60
C LYS A 144 -26.35 -16.15 -14.85
N VAL A 145 -27.22 -17.13 -15.04
CA VAL A 145 -28.64 -16.89 -15.36
C VAL A 145 -29.45 -16.67 -14.08
N LYS A 146 -29.20 -17.49 -13.05
CA LYS A 146 -29.91 -17.41 -11.76
C LYS A 146 -29.45 -16.22 -10.90
N CYS A 147 -28.31 -15.62 -11.22
CA CYS A 147 -27.83 -14.35 -10.65
C CYS A 147 -27.72 -13.25 -11.71
N ALA A 148 -28.60 -13.21 -12.72
CA ALA A 148 -28.52 -12.23 -13.80
C ALA A 148 -28.70 -10.75 -13.34
N ASP A 149 -29.29 -10.53 -12.17
CA ASP A 149 -29.42 -9.20 -11.56
C ASP A 149 -28.15 -8.72 -10.87
N ALA A 150 -27.19 -9.61 -10.59
CA ALA A 150 -25.95 -9.26 -9.91
C ALA A 150 -24.86 -8.84 -10.90
N TYR A 151 -23.93 -8.01 -10.43
CA TYR A 151 -22.66 -7.74 -11.12
C TYR A 151 -21.85 -9.04 -11.27
N HIS A 152 -21.43 -9.36 -12.50
CA HIS A 152 -20.61 -10.54 -12.79
C HIS A 152 -19.12 -10.23 -13.00
N PHE A 153 -18.81 -9.01 -13.43
CA PHE A 153 -17.46 -8.54 -13.70
C PHE A 153 -17.40 -7.00 -13.55
N PRO A 154 -16.21 -6.37 -13.43
CA PRO A 154 -16.09 -4.95 -13.06
C PRO A 154 -16.81 -3.94 -13.98
N ASP A 155 -16.85 -4.21 -15.28
CA ASP A 155 -17.47 -3.31 -16.26
C ASP A 155 -18.94 -3.65 -16.56
N ASP A 156 -19.53 -4.59 -15.82
CA ASP A 156 -20.96 -4.86 -15.87
C ASP A 156 -21.75 -3.61 -15.39
N ILE A 157 -23.02 -3.45 -15.76
CA ILE A 157 -23.84 -2.31 -15.31
C ILE A 157 -25.14 -2.86 -14.76
N LYS A 158 -25.21 -2.96 -13.43
CA LYS A 158 -26.28 -3.64 -12.69
C LYS A 158 -26.70 -2.87 -11.43
N THR A 159 -26.45 -1.56 -11.38
CA THR A 159 -26.87 -0.71 -10.26
C THR A 159 -28.31 -0.25 -10.43
N HIS A 160 -29.03 -0.22 -9.30
CA HIS A 160 -30.43 0.15 -9.20
C HIS A 160 -30.60 1.28 -8.18
N ASP A 161 -31.73 1.97 -8.25
CA ASP A 161 -32.04 3.08 -7.34
C ASP A 161 -33.51 3.15 -6.97
N CYS A 162 -33.76 3.48 -5.71
CA CYS A 162 -35.05 3.85 -5.15
C CYS A 162 -34.95 5.23 -4.47
N PRO A 163 -36.08 5.91 -4.17
CA PRO A 163 -36.05 7.07 -3.27
C PRO A 163 -35.37 6.72 -1.94
N ALA A 164 -34.59 7.63 -1.35
CA ALA A 164 -33.83 7.35 -0.12
C ALA A 164 -34.68 7.01 1.12
N SER A 165 -36.00 7.24 1.07
CA SER A 165 -36.96 6.83 2.11
C SER A 165 -37.44 5.38 1.97
N THR A 166 -36.92 4.63 1.00
CA THR A 166 -37.35 3.25 0.73
C THR A 166 -36.79 2.29 1.75
N GLU A 167 -37.66 1.49 2.36
CA GLU A 167 -37.25 0.38 3.23
C GLU A 167 -36.99 -0.88 2.41
N PHE A 168 -35.98 -1.66 2.77
CA PHE A 168 -35.58 -2.87 2.05
C PHE A 168 -35.58 -4.10 2.95
N ASN A 169 -35.98 -5.25 2.39
CA ASN A 169 -35.62 -6.55 2.90
C ASN A 169 -34.44 -7.12 2.11
N VAL A 170 -33.40 -7.55 2.81
CA VAL A 170 -32.30 -8.36 2.28
C VAL A 170 -32.49 -9.77 2.81
N VAL A 171 -32.86 -10.71 1.96
CA VAL A 171 -33.21 -12.08 2.38
C VAL A 171 -32.11 -13.05 1.96
N PHE A 172 -31.41 -13.63 2.94
CA PHE A 172 -30.47 -14.72 2.72
C PHE A 172 -31.20 -16.05 2.62
N CYS A 173 -30.80 -16.88 1.65
CA CYS A 173 -31.43 -18.17 1.34
C CYS A 173 -32.96 -18.07 1.16
N PRO A 174 -33.44 -17.27 0.18
CA PRO A 174 -34.86 -16.99 -0.01
C PRO A 174 -35.74 -18.25 -0.19
N ASP A 175 -35.16 -19.35 -0.66
CA ASP A 175 -35.78 -20.67 -0.85
C ASP A 175 -35.59 -21.65 0.32
N GLY A 176 -34.93 -21.23 1.40
CA GLY A 176 -34.61 -22.07 2.57
C GLY A 176 -33.38 -22.97 2.38
N SER A 177 -32.57 -22.76 1.33
CA SER A 177 -31.34 -23.52 1.10
C SER A 177 -30.26 -23.30 2.16
N ALA A 178 -29.37 -24.29 2.33
CA ALA A 178 -28.17 -24.16 3.15
C ALA A 178 -27.00 -23.53 2.37
N SER A 179 -25.91 -23.19 3.05
CA SER A 179 -24.70 -22.59 2.46
C SER A 179 -24.16 -23.40 1.28
N ALA A 180 -23.67 -22.71 0.23
CA ALA A 180 -22.95 -23.40 -0.83
C ALA A 180 -21.66 -24.03 -0.24
N PRO A 181 -21.37 -25.31 -0.51
CA PRO A 181 -20.19 -25.97 0.06
C PRO A 181 -18.90 -25.22 -0.30
N ALA A 182 -17.95 -25.19 0.65
CA ALA A 182 -16.60 -24.68 0.44
C ALA A 182 -15.89 -25.47 -0.68
N PRO A 183 -14.95 -24.87 -1.44
CA PRO A 183 -14.30 -25.56 -2.55
C PRO A 183 -13.58 -26.83 -2.07
N ALA A 184 -13.77 -27.93 -2.79
CA ALA A 184 -12.95 -29.12 -2.64
C ALA A 184 -11.49 -28.79 -3.03
N PRO A 185 -10.48 -29.30 -2.30
CA PRO A 185 -9.09 -29.14 -2.70
C PRO A 185 -8.89 -29.65 -4.12
N ALA A 186 -8.18 -28.89 -4.96
CA ALA A 186 -7.81 -29.33 -6.30
C ALA A 186 -7.13 -30.70 -6.21
N ALA A 187 -7.63 -31.68 -6.98
CA ALA A 187 -7.12 -33.04 -6.97
C ALA A 187 -5.63 -33.07 -7.33
N THR A 188 -4.78 -33.30 -6.33
CA THR A 188 -3.37 -33.60 -6.54
C THR A 188 -3.25 -35.01 -7.11
N LYS A 189 -2.55 -35.14 -8.25
CA LYS A 189 -2.06 -36.44 -8.70
C LYS A 189 -1.17 -37.00 -7.58
N LYS A 190 -1.57 -38.16 -7.04
CA LYS A 190 -0.86 -38.92 -6.01
C LYS A 190 0.58 -39.19 -6.44
N ASP A 191 1.54 -38.68 -5.68
CA ASP A 191 2.79 -39.39 -5.44
C ASP A 191 2.85 -39.82 -3.97
N LYS A 192 3.23 -41.09 -3.78
CA LYS A 192 3.28 -41.76 -2.48
C LYS A 192 4.55 -41.34 -1.74
N SER A 193 4.43 -40.78 -0.54
CA SER A 193 4.88 -41.42 0.72
C SER A 193 4.96 -40.46 1.90
N ASN A 194 4.69 -41.05 3.07
CA ASN A 194 5.10 -40.67 4.43
C ASN A 194 4.45 -39.47 5.14
N ASN A 195 3.26 -39.80 5.64
CA ASN A 195 2.73 -39.57 6.97
C ASN A 195 3.76 -39.10 8.04
N ASN A 196 3.53 -37.92 8.62
CA ASN A 196 3.63 -37.74 10.07
C ASN A 196 2.71 -36.61 10.54
N ASN A 197 2.03 -36.94 11.62
CA ASN A 197 0.89 -36.30 12.25
C ASN A 197 1.35 -35.10 13.10
N TYR A 198 0.77 -33.91 12.90
CA TYR A 198 0.83 -32.83 13.91
C TYR A 198 -0.51 -32.10 14.01
N ASN A 199 -0.93 -31.95 15.27
CA ASN A 199 -2.22 -31.47 15.73
C ASN A 199 -2.49 -30.01 15.38
N ASN A 200 -3.75 -29.76 15.07
CA ASN A 200 -4.31 -28.53 14.54
C ASN A 200 -4.69 -27.57 15.69
N ASN A 201 -4.27 -26.30 15.62
CA ASN A 201 -4.90 -25.20 16.36
C ASN A 201 -5.02 -24.01 15.41
N ASN A 202 -6.19 -23.92 14.78
CA ASN A 202 -6.56 -22.94 13.77
C ASN A 202 -7.17 -21.70 14.42
N ASN A 203 -6.50 -20.55 14.32
CA ASN A 203 -7.07 -19.22 14.51
C ASN A 203 -6.15 -18.20 13.81
N ASN A 204 -6.20 -18.07 12.48
CA ASN A 204 -5.48 -16.98 11.76
C ASN A 204 -5.99 -16.63 10.34
N ASN A 205 -7.20 -17.06 9.94
CA ASN A 205 -7.75 -16.76 8.60
C ASN A 205 -8.25 -15.32 8.42
N ASN A 206 -8.27 -14.48 9.47
CA ASN A 206 -8.93 -13.17 9.42
C ASN A 206 -8.13 -12.01 8.79
N GLN A 207 -6.83 -12.16 8.47
CA GLN A 207 -6.01 -11.06 7.92
C GLN A 207 -5.74 -11.15 6.42
N GLN A 208 -5.79 -12.34 5.80
CA GLN A 208 -5.56 -12.52 4.35
C GLN A 208 -6.69 -11.95 3.48
N GLN A 209 -7.90 -11.85 4.02
CA GLN A 209 -9.10 -11.45 3.27
C GLN A 209 -9.34 -9.92 3.27
N GLN A 210 -8.69 -9.14 4.15
CA GLN A 210 -8.85 -7.67 4.18
C GLN A 210 -8.19 -6.96 2.98
N GLN A 211 -7.13 -7.51 2.39
CA GLN A 211 -6.44 -6.93 1.22
C GLN A 211 -7.22 -7.16 -0.10
N GLN A 212 -8.06 -8.19 -0.18
CA GLN A 212 -8.81 -8.51 -1.40
C GLN A 212 -10.05 -7.61 -1.61
N GLN A 213 -10.56 -7.01 -0.52
CA GLN A 213 -11.75 -6.14 -0.49
C GLN A 213 -11.50 -4.70 -0.98
N GLN A 214 -10.26 -4.20 -0.87
CA GLN A 214 -9.87 -2.87 -1.32
C GLN A 214 -9.85 -2.74 -2.85
N GLN A 215 -9.66 -3.86 -3.56
CA GLN A 215 -9.71 -3.87 -5.02
C GLN A 215 -11.15 -3.93 -5.55
N SER A 216 -12.05 -4.74 -4.98
CA SER A 216 -13.45 -4.86 -5.44
C SER A 216 -14.28 -3.58 -5.25
N SER A 217 -14.06 -2.86 -4.14
CA SER A 217 -14.74 -1.59 -3.80
C SER A 217 -14.35 -0.41 -4.71
N SER A 218 -13.16 -0.45 -5.34
CA SER A 218 -12.72 0.56 -6.31
C SER A 218 -13.45 0.48 -7.66
N TYR A 219 -14.13 -0.63 -7.95
CA TYR A 219 -14.86 -0.83 -9.21
C TYR A 219 -16.33 -0.39 -9.13
N SER A 220 -16.98 -0.46 -7.95
CA SER A 220 -18.39 -0.05 -7.77
C SER A 220 -18.54 1.46 -7.50
N ALA A 221 -17.63 2.08 -6.74
CA ALA A 221 -17.69 3.52 -6.42
C ALA A 221 -17.38 4.46 -7.61
N GLY A 222 -16.77 3.94 -8.69
CA GLY A 222 -16.29 4.74 -9.82
C GLY A 222 -17.35 5.34 -10.75
N LYS A 223 -18.64 4.99 -10.60
CA LYS A 223 -19.70 5.43 -11.54
C LYS A 223 -20.67 6.49 -11.01
N VAL A 224 -20.59 6.91 -9.73
CA VAL A 224 -21.49 7.94 -9.18
C VAL A 224 -20.91 9.37 -9.25
N SER A 225 -19.62 9.54 -9.56
CA SER A 225 -18.95 10.86 -9.57
C SER A 225 -19.16 11.70 -10.86
N ALA A 226 -19.93 11.24 -11.84
CA ALA A 226 -20.04 11.89 -13.15
C ALA A 226 -21.42 12.51 -13.42
N TYR A 227 -21.89 13.42 -12.55
CA TYR A 227 -22.97 14.34 -12.91
C TYR A 227 -22.76 15.70 -12.22
N GLU A 228 -21.84 16.49 -12.76
CA GLU A 228 -21.92 17.96 -12.65
C GLU A 228 -22.31 18.53 -14.01
N SER A 229 -23.34 19.36 -13.97
CA SER A 229 -24.03 19.98 -15.08
C SER A 229 -23.13 20.89 -15.92
N GLY A 230 -22.90 20.51 -17.18
CA GLY A 230 -22.32 21.36 -18.22
C GLY A 230 -23.09 21.17 -19.52
N THR A 231 -23.76 22.22 -19.97
CA THR A 231 -24.56 22.30 -21.20
C THR A 231 -23.79 21.86 -22.44
N LEU A 232 -24.27 20.82 -23.13
CA LEU A 232 -23.78 20.39 -24.44
C LEU A 232 -24.40 21.26 -25.55
N GLN A 233 -23.55 21.93 -26.31
CA GLN A 233 -23.89 22.44 -27.64
C GLN A 233 -23.21 21.57 -28.71
N LYS A 234 -24.00 21.28 -29.73
CA LYS A 234 -23.83 20.31 -30.82
C LYS A 234 -23.05 20.94 -31.97
N ASP A 235 -22.22 20.15 -32.67
CA ASP A 235 -21.80 20.21 -34.10
C ASP A 235 -20.55 19.32 -34.25
N ALA A 236 -20.17 18.65 -35.34
CA ALA A 236 -20.77 18.08 -36.56
C ALA A 236 -19.69 17.10 -37.11
N ALA A 237 -20.06 16.21 -38.04
CA ALA A 237 -19.33 14.99 -38.38
C ALA A 237 -18.12 15.08 -39.36
N ALA A 238 -17.20 14.11 -39.19
CA ALA A 238 -16.40 13.35 -40.19
C ALA A 238 -15.20 14.02 -40.92
N PRO A 239 -14.28 13.28 -41.61
CA PRO A 239 -14.00 11.82 -41.66
C PRO A 239 -12.50 11.41 -41.49
N ALA A 240 -12.26 10.09 -41.50
CA ALA A 240 -10.97 9.38 -41.48
C ALA A 240 -10.06 9.61 -42.73
N PRO A 241 -8.82 9.09 -42.70
CA PRO A 241 -8.40 8.20 -43.78
C PRO A 241 -7.64 6.93 -43.35
N ALA A 242 -7.77 5.90 -44.20
CA ALA A 242 -6.94 4.71 -44.36
C ALA A 242 -5.45 5.08 -44.49
N GLY A 243 -4.44 4.28 -44.16
CA GLY A 243 -4.26 2.83 -44.22
C GLY A 243 -2.93 2.60 -44.95
N ASN A 244 -2.01 1.78 -44.43
CA ASN A 244 -1.22 0.87 -45.27
C ASN A 244 -0.50 -0.17 -44.40
N SER A 245 -0.69 -1.42 -44.78
CA SER A 245 0.08 -2.59 -44.40
C SER A 245 1.44 -2.58 -45.09
N ASP A 246 2.49 -3.02 -44.42
CA ASP A 246 3.56 -3.76 -45.09
C ASP A 246 4.22 -4.74 -44.11
N ALA A 247 4.15 -6.01 -44.49
CA ALA A 247 4.80 -7.13 -43.84
C ALA A 247 6.20 -7.31 -44.43
N TYR A 248 7.22 -7.51 -43.59
CA TYR A 248 8.42 -8.24 -44.00
C TYR A 248 8.92 -9.12 -42.86
N ALA A 249 8.81 -10.42 -43.09
CA ALA A 249 9.49 -11.48 -42.37
C ALA A 249 10.99 -11.51 -42.76
N ASN A 250 11.87 -11.86 -41.82
CA ASN A 250 13.09 -12.66 -42.03
C ASN A 250 13.63 -13.03 -40.63
N LYS A 251 13.53 -14.29 -40.21
CA LYS A 251 14.37 -15.47 -40.51
C LYS A 251 15.64 -15.53 -39.64
N ALA A 252 15.66 -16.56 -38.81
CA ALA A 252 16.74 -16.94 -37.90
C ALA A 252 18.03 -17.35 -38.63
N THR A 253 19.16 -17.05 -37.99
CA THR A 253 20.44 -17.73 -38.22
C THR A 253 21.17 -17.91 -36.88
N ALA A 254 21.72 -19.12 -36.72
CA ALA A 254 22.38 -19.62 -35.52
C ALA A 254 23.82 -19.07 -35.33
N ALA A 255 24.32 -19.32 -34.13
CA ALA A 255 25.56 -18.91 -33.46
C ALA A 255 26.89 -18.99 -34.27
N PRO A 256 27.96 -18.36 -33.74
CA PRO A 256 28.88 -19.14 -32.91
C PRO A 256 29.39 -18.43 -31.63
N ALA A 257 29.67 -19.20 -30.59
CA ALA A 257 30.63 -18.87 -29.50
C ALA A 257 32.07 -19.25 -29.96
N PRO A 258 33.18 -19.02 -29.21
CA PRO A 258 33.32 -18.53 -27.83
C PRO A 258 34.50 -17.55 -27.55
N ALA A 259 34.52 -16.96 -26.34
CA ALA A 259 35.66 -16.61 -25.46
C ALA A 259 35.13 -15.53 -24.50
N GLY A 260 35.01 -15.72 -23.18
CA GLY A 260 36.02 -16.23 -22.27
C GLY A 260 36.63 -15.04 -21.51
N ASN A 261 35.91 -14.47 -20.54
CA ASN A 261 36.56 -13.84 -19.40
C ASN A 261 35.63 -13.87 -18.17
N SER A 262 36.09 -14.60 -17.17
CA SER A 262 35.50 -14.76 -15.85
C SER A 262 36.16 -13.78 -14.90
N ASP A 263 35.38 -12.90 -14.26
CA ASP A 263 35.86 -12.22 -13.05
C ASP A 263 34.92 -12.55 -11.89
N ALA A 264 35.53 -13.18 -10.89
CA ALA A 264 34.92 -13.86 -9.78
C ALA A 264 34.61 -12.89 -8.62
N TYR A 265 33.40 -12.99 -8.07
CA TYR A 265 33.17 -12.66 -6.66
C TYR A 265 33.31 -13.96 -5.88
N ALA A 266 34.49 -14.17 -5.30
CA ALA A 266 34.76 -15.32 -4.45
C ALA A 266 34.06 -15.13 -3.10
N ASN A 267 33.25 -16.13 -2.73
CA ASN A 267 32.84 -16.39 -1.37
C ASN A 267 34.03 -16.94 -0.59
N GLU A 268 34.49 -16.25 0.45
CA GLU A 268 35.15 -16.90 1.59
C GLU A 268 34.78 -16.21 2.90
N ALA A 269 34.25 -17.00 3.82
CA ALA A 269 34.19 -16.67 5.23
C ALA A 269 35.56 -16.97 5.86
N SER A 270 36.21 -15.96 6.47
CA SER A 270 37.04 -16.09 7.68
C SER A 270 37.89 -14.83 7.95
N SER A 271 37.83 -14.37 9.21
CA SER A 271 38.87 -13.63 9.97
C SER A 271 39.52 -12.38 9.37
N ALA A 272 39.25 -11.25 10.03
CA ALA A 272 39.86 -9.94 9.82
C ALA A 272 41.40 -9.95 9.66
N PRO A 273 41.90 -9.04 8.81
CA PRO A 273 43.02 -8.20 9.18
C PRO A 273 42.69 -6.72 9.02
N THR A 274 42.97 -5.96 10.08
CA THR A 274 43.00 -4.49 10.12
C THR A 274 44.01 -3.94 9.12
N VAL A 275 43.53 -3.19 8.12
CA VAL A 275 44.33 -2.20 7.40
C VAL A 275 43.61 -0.86 7.52
N GLY A 276 44.21 0.05 8.30
CA GLY A 276 43.63 1.36 8.61
C GLY A 276 43.55 2.24 7.37
N ALA A 277 42.34 2.50 6.91
CA ALA A 277 42.05 3.70 6.14
C ALA A 277 42.22 4.90 7.08
N ALA A 278 43.05 5.87 6.69
CA ALA A 278 43.20 7.11 7.44
C ALA A 278 41.83 7.79 7.56
N LYS A 279 41.31 7.90 8.80
CA LYS A 279 40.10 8.64 9.12
C LYS A 279 40.36 10.13 8.86
N THR A 280 39.85 10.66 7.75
CA THR A 280 39.79 12.10 7.54
C THR A 280 38.88 12.68 8.63
N ALA A 281 39.39 13.64 9.41
CA ALA A 281 38.61 14.29 10.47
C ALA A 281 37.34 14.89 9.86
N GLY A 282 36.16 14.51 10.38
CA GLY A 282 34.88 14.97 9.85
C GLY A 282 34.70 16.48 10.00
N SER A 283 33.95 17.07 9.07
CA SER A 283 33.53 18.47 9.18
C SER A 283 32.73 18.65 10.46
N THR A 284 33.07 19.66 11.26
CA THR A 284 32.36 19.95 12.52
C THR A 284 31.13 20.83 12.33
N LYS A 285 30.85 21.30 11.11
CA LYS A 285 29.83 22.32 10.84
C LYS A 285 28.63 21.73 10.11
N LEU A 286 27.43 21.97 10.65
CA LEU A 286 26.18 21.73 9.94
C LEU A 286 26.00 22.80 8.86
N GLY A 287 25.59 22.40 7.65
CA GLY A 287 25.20 23.32 6.59
C GLY A 287 24.10 24.30 7.04
N ASN A 288 23.85 25.34 6.25
CA ASN A 288 22.81 26.31 6.59
C ASN A 288 21.44 25.60 6.56
N VAL A 289 20.79 25.57 7.72
CA VAL A 289 19.48 24.93 7.90
C VAL A 289 18.40 25.75 7.19
N ARG A 290 17.67 25.09 6.30
CA ARG A 290 16.57 25.66 5.52
C ARG A 290 15.20 25.32 6.11
N ALA A 291 15.05 24.10 6.60
CA ALA A 291 13.83 23.62 7.24
C ALA A 291 14.16 22.45 8.16
N THR A 292 13.36 22.27 9.21
CA THR A 292 13.44 21.10 10.10
C THR A 292 12.05 20.57 10.42
N TYR A 293 11.99 19.26 10.66
CA TYR A 293 10.82 18.60 11.20
C TYR A 293 11.24 17.57 12.24
N SER A 294 10.45 17.39 13.32
CA SER A 294 10.79 16.45 14.39
C SER A 294 9.57 15.70 14.90
N TYR A 295 9.71 14.38 14.99
CA TYR A 295 8.85 13.51 15.76
C TYR A 295 9.54 13.20 17.09
N LYS A 296 8.81 13.26 18.21
CA LYS A 296 9.34 13.04 19.56
C LYS A 296 8.39 12.18 20.39
N GLY A 297 8.92 11.43 21.34
CA GLY A 297 8.12 10.61 22.25
C GLY A 297 7.18 9.68 21.46
N LYS A 298 5.88 9.68 21.79
CA LYS A 298 4.90 8.81 21.11
C LYS A 298 4.90 8.98 19.59
N GLN A 299 5.08 10.21 19.09
CA GLN A 299 5.10 10.50 17.66
C GLN A 299 6.37 9.98 16.98
N ALA A 300 7.47 9.78 17.73
CA ALA A 300 8.66 9.10 17.23
C ALA A 300 8.51 7.57 17.27
N GLY A 301 7.37 7.05 17.76
CA GLY A 301 7.15 5.62 17.93
C GLY A 301 7.45 5.08 19.33
N ASN A 302 7.73 5.96 20.31
CA ASN A 302 7.94 5.59 21.71
C ASN A 302 6.62 5.22 22.42
N ILE A 303 6.04 4.13 21.95
CA ILE A 303 4.94 3.41 22.58
C ILE A 303 5.14 1.91 22.28
N PRO A 304 4.76 1.02 23.22
CA PRO A 304 4.60 -0.39 22.88
C PRO A 304 3.60 -0.52 21.74
N GLY A 305 4.00 -1.22 20.69
CA GLY A 305 3.19 -1.45 19.51
C GLY A 305 3.28 -2.88 19.03
N THR A 306 2.34 -3.25 18.18
CA THR A 306 2.41 -4.53 17.47
C THR A 306 2.26 -4.29 15.98
N TYR A 307 2.85 -5.16 15.18
CA TYR A 307 2.60 -5.23 13.75
C TYR A 307 2.56 -6.68 13.28
N ASN A 308 2.05 -6.91 12.08
CA ASN A 308 1.95 -8.26 11.51
C ASN A 308 3.11 -8.50 10.55
N ARG A 309 4.17 -9.15 11.05
CA ARG A 309 5.35 -9.55 10.28
C ARG A 309 4.98 -10.61 9.26
N VAL A 310 5.40 -10.45 8.00
CA VAL A 310 5.23 -11.51 6.99
C VAL A 310 6.22 -12.62 7.29
N THR A 311 5.76 -13.87 7.35
CA THR A 311 6.60 -15.07 7.51
C THR A 311 6.64 -15.91 6.24
N LYS A 312 5.61 -15.80 5.39
CA LYS A 312 5.54 -16.47 4.09
C LYS A 312 4.77 -15.61 3.09
N LEU A 313 5.37 -15.36 1.93
CA LEU A 313 4.66 -14.66 0.84
C LEU A 313 3.50 -15.44 0.25
N SER A 314 3.67 -16.75 0.07
CA SER A 314 2.58 -17.62 -0.38
C SER A 314 1.42 -17.58 0.60
N GLY A 315 0.28 -17.08 0.14
CA GLY A 315 -0.89 -16.81 0.97
C GLY A 315 -0.77 -15.58 1.87
N CYS A 316 0.33 -14.84 1.85
CA CYS A 316 0.56 -13.72 2.76
C CYS A 316 0.36 -14.08 4.24
N VAL A 317 1.08 -15.11 4.69
CA VAL A 317 1.04 -15.54 6.10
C VAL A 317 1.81 -14.52 6.92
N LYS A 318 1.16 -14.03 7.98
CA LYS A 318 1.74 -13.07 8.92
C LYS A 318 1.64 -13.60 10.34
N GLU A 319 2.54 -13.14 11.19
CA GLU A 319 2.49 -13.32 12.63
C GLU A 319 2.52 -11.96 13.33
N GLN A 320 1.79 -11.81 14.41
CA GLN A 320 1.85 -10.60 15.21
C GLN A 320 3.15 -10.60 16.02
N VAL A 321 3.89 -9.49 15.96
CA VAL A 321 5.09 -9.26 16.76
C VAL A 321 4.95 -7.97 17.55
N SER A 322 5.50 -7.96 18.76
CA SER A 322 5.52 -6.79 19.62
C SER A 322 6.86 -6.08 19.51
N VAL A 323 6.81 -4.76 19.37
CA VAL A 323 7.99 -3.89 19.42
C VAL A 323 7.78 -2.85 20.52
N ASN A 324 8.83 -2.64 21.30
CA ASN A 324 8.88 -1.57 22.28
C ASN A 324 10.23 -0.88 22.16
N SER A 325 10.24 0.25 21.46
CA SER A 325 11.44 1.02 21.19
C SER A 325 11.09 2.51 21.14
N PRO A 326 11.96 3.40 21.63
CA PRO A 326 11.72 4.84 21.57
C PRO A 326 11.58 5.39 20.14
N VAL A 327 12.10 4.68 19.15
CA VAL A 327 11.99 5.00 17.72
C VAL A 327 11.31 3.87 16.94
N GLY A 328 10.46 3.09 17.62
CA GLY A 328 9.87 1.90 17.03
C GLY A 328 8.84 2.22 15.94
N PRO A 329 8.71 1.38 14.91
CA PRO A 329 9.52 0.21 14.60
C PRO A 329 10.85 0.50 13.88
N LEU A 330 11.22 1.76 13.62
CA LEU A 330 12.47 2.12 12.92
C LEU A 330 13.76 1.82 13.70
N SER A 331 13.72 1.20 14.89
CA SER A 331 14.90 0.57 15.51
C SER A 331 15.32 -0.71 14.80
N GLU A 332 14.39 -1.37 14.10
CA GLU A 332 14.69 -2.48 13.21
C GLU A 332 15.44 -2.01 11.94
N GLU A 333 15.77 -2.94 11.06
CA GLU A 333 16.43 -2.64 9.79
C GLU A 333 15.52 -1.85 8.88
N VAL A 334 16.06 -0.79 8.26
CA VAL A 334 15.35 0.07 7.31
C VAL A 334 16.14 0.22 6.01
N GLY A 335 15.43 0.54 4.94
CA GLY A 335 15.99 1.02 3.67
C GLY A 335 15.28 2.32 3.24
N ILE A 336 15.87 3.03 2.28
CA ILE A 336 15.26 4.23 1.69
C ILE A 336 14.83 3.93 0.26
N VAL A 337 13.64 4.39 -0.09
CA VAL A 337 13.09 4.36 -1.44
C VAL A 337 13.08 5.77 -2.03
N PHE A 338 13.39 5.85 -3.31
CA PHE A 338 13.44 7.07 -4.10
C PHE A 338 12.51 6.90 -5.30
N ARG A 339 11.67 7.90 -5.57
CA ARG A 339 10.77 7.96 -6.74
C ARG A 339 11.04 9.19 -7.59
N GLY A 340 11.11 8.98 -8.90
CA GLY A 340 11.25 10.05 -9.89
C GLY A 340 10.01 10.95 -10.02
N PRO A 341 10.16 12.15 -10.63
CA PRO A 341 11.38 12.70 -11.21
C PRO A 341 12.39 13.17 -10.15
N MET A 342 13.59 12.58 -10.13
CA MET A 342 14.58 12.85 -9.10
C MET A 342 16.01 12.71 -9.63
N GLU A 343 16.90 13.59 -9.17
CA GLU A 343 18.35 13.38 -9.28
C GLU A 343 18.95 13.08 -7.89
N ILE A 344 19.73 12.02 -7.80
CA ILE A 344 20.41 11.55 -6.58
C ILE A 344 21.92 11.72 -6.77
N TYR A 345 22.53 12.64 -6.02
CA TYR A 345 23.94 12.97 -6.15
C TYR A 345 24.81 12.17 -5.19
N ASN A 346 24.44 12.16 -3.91
CA ASN A 346 25.22 11.49 -2.88
C ASN A 346 24.31 10.89 -1.81
N ILE A 347 24.74 9.76 -1.26
CA ILE A 347 24.13 9.12 -0.10
C ILE A 347 25.25 8.77 0.87
N ALA A 348 25.03 9.01 2.16
CA ALA A 348 25.86 8.46 3.22
C ALA A 348 24.94 7.94 4.34
N VAL A 349 25.27 6.76 4.86
CA VAL A 349 24.58 6.17 6.00
C VAL A 349 25.58 6.04 7.13
N PHE A 350 25.21 6.53 8.31
CA PHE A 350 26.01 6.42 9.51
C PHE A 350 25.26 5.65 10.58
N SER A 351 26.00 4.81 11.30
CA SER A 351 25.52 4.07 12.47
C SER A 351 26.17 4.67 13.72
N GLY A 352 25.35 4.88 14.75
CA GLY A 352 25.82 5.25 16.09
C GLY A 352 25.63 4.09 17.06
N GLU A 353 26.44 4.05 18.11
CA GLU A 353 26.23 3.11 19.22
C GLU A 353 24.97 3.48 20.01
N SER A 354 24.13 2.51 20.37
CA SER A 354 22.85 2.74 21.07
C SER A 354 22.95 3.63 22.32
N HIS A 355 24.11 3.66 22.98
CA HIS A 355 24.40 4.46 24.17
C HIS A 355 25.65 5.36 24.03
N GLY A 356 26.15 5.55 22.81
CA GLY A 356 27.34 6.36 22.55
C GLY A 356 27.09 7.86 22.69
N ASN A 357 28.16 8.60 23.02
CA ASN A 357 28.16 10.06 23.15
C ASN A 357 28.13 10.77 21.78
N GLY A 358 27.24 10.36 20.87
CA GLY A 358 26.96 11.02 19.59
C GLY A 358 28.03 10.90 18.49
N THR A 359 28.96 9.96 18.60
CA THR A 359 29.85 9.59 17.48
C THR A 359 29.16 8.58 16.57
N PHE A 360 28.98 8.93 15.30
CA PHE A 360 28.47 8.01 14.27
C PHE A 360 29.58 7.68 13.28
N SER A 361 29.70 6.42 12.88
CA SER A 361 30.63 5.99 11.83
C SER A 361 29.88 5.81 10.50
N ARG A 362 30.47 6.27 9.39
CA ARG A 362 29.93 6.03 8.05
C ARG A 362 30.04 4.54 7.76
N VAL A 363 28.91 3.90 7.50
CA VAL A 363 28.82 2.45 7.23
C VAL A 363 28.47 2.14 5.79
N SER A 364 27.95 3.12 5.05
CA SER A 364 27.64 2.99 3.63
C SER A 364 27.71 4.34 2.91
N SER A 365 27.98 4.34 1.61
CA SER A 365 27.90 5.54 0.77
C SER A 365 27.67 5.27 -0.70
N TYR A 366 27.23 6.31 -1.40
CA TYR A 366 27.22 6.43 -2.85
C TYR A 366 27.60 7.85 -3.26
N ALA A 367 28.43 7.99 -4.30
CA ALA A 367 28.77 9.25 -4.94
C ALA A 367 28.60 9.14 -6.45
N ARG A 368 27.66 9.91 -7.02
CA ARG A 368 27.29 9.89 -8.44
C ARG A 368 28.48 10.19 -9.35
N ASP A 369 29.23 11.24 -9.03
CA ASP A 369 30.27 11.78 -9.93
C ASP A 369 31.43 10.80 -10.16
N SER A 370 31.79 10.02 -9.13
CA SER A 370 32.82 8.98 -9.22
C SER A 370 32.26 7.60 -9.51
N GLY A 371 30.95 7.40 -9.37
CA GLY A 371 30.32 6.08 -9.35
C GLY A 371 30.72 5.21 -8.15
N ALA A 372 31.36 5.79 -7.13
CA ALA A 372 31.84 5.03 -5.98
C ALA A 372 30.67 4.61 -5.08
N THR A 373 30.66 3.34 -4.68
CA THR A 373 29.73 2.79 -3.69
C THR A 373 30.51 2.05 -2.60
N GLU A 374 30.02 2.14 -1.37
CA GLU A 374 30.55 1.41 -0.21
C GLU A 374 29.38 0.81 0.54
N ASN A 375 29.35 -0.52 0.70
CA ASN A 375 28.33 -1.28 1.43
C ASN A 375 26.88 -0.80 1.14
N LEU A 376 26.58 -0.53 -0.13
CA LEU A 376 25.28 -0.05 -0.59
C LEU A 376 25.02 -0.62 -1.99
N MET A 377 23.79 -1.08 -2.20
CA MET A 377 23.30 -1.47 -3.51
C MET A 377 21.97 -0.81 -3.83
N PHE A 378 21.72 -0.64 -5.13
CA PHE A 378 20.44 -0.18 -5.65
C PHE A 378 19.59 -1.37 -6.09
N MET A 379 18.40 -1.46 -5.51
CA MET A 379 17.40 -2.47 -5.79
C MET A 379 16.13 -1.80 -6.33
N ASN A 380 15.22 -2.57 -6.89
CA ASN A 380 13.88 -2.15 -7.25
C ASN A 380 12.89 -3.32 -7.13
N ASN A 381 11.62 -3.06 -7.35
CA ASN A 381 10.56 -4.06 -7.24
C ASN A 381 10.24 -4.72 -8.61
N LYS A 382 11.28 -5.01 -9.41
CA LYS A 382 11.15 -5.55 -10.79
C LYS A 382 11.42 -7.05 -10.92
N ASN A 383 11.64 -7.78 -9.82
CA ASN A 383 11.81 -9.23 -9.80
C ASN A 383 10.50 -9.95 -9.46
N VAL A 384 9.41 -9.59 -10.15
CA VAL A 384 8.05 -10.03 -9.81
C VAL A 384 7.87 -11.54 -10.03
N ASP A 385 7.31 -12.23 -9.03
CA ASP A 385 6.83 -13.61 -9.20
C ASP A 385 5.45 -13.62 -9.89
N TYR A 386 5.46 -13.82 -11.20
CA TYR A 386 4.24 -13.91 -12.01
C TYR A 386 3.47 -15.24 -11.87
N SER A 387 3.99 -16.21 -11.11
CA SER A 387 3.29 -17.49 -10.90
C SER A 387 2.11 -17.37 -9.92
N GLY A 388 2.04 -16.26 -9.16
CA GLY A 388 1.07 -16.09 -8.07
C GLY A 388 1.33 -17.00 -6.86
N GLY A 389 2.39 -17.83 -6.90
CA GLY A 389 2.72 -18.78 -5.86
C GLY A 389 3.40 -18.16 -4.63
N GLY A 390 3.92 -16.93 -4.75
CA GLY A 390 4.65 -16.26 -3.68
C GLY A 390 5.96 -16.98 -3.35
N LYS A 391 6.68 -17.42 -4.39
CA LYS A 391 7.95 -18.16 -4.29
C LYS A 391 9.11 -17.25 -3.90
N HIS A 392 9.11 -16.01 -4.37
CA HIS A 392 10.08 -14.96 -4.02
C HIS A 392 9.40 -13.59 -3.97
N GLY A 393 10.00 -12.64 -3.24
CA GLY A 393 9.60 -11.23 -3.27
C GLY A 393 9.94 -10.55 -4.61
N PRO A 394 9.38 -9.35 -4.87
CA PRO A 394 9.63 -8.60 -6.10
C PRO A 394 10.98 -7.88 -6.09
N GLN A 395 11.77 -7.98 -5.02
CA GLN A 395 13.03 -7.25 -4.90
C GLN A 395 14.08 -7.81 -5.90
N GLY A 396 14.62 -6.90 -6.71
CA GLY A 396 15.55 -7.13 -7.82
C GLY A 396 16.71 -6.14 -7.76
N PHE A 397 17.89 -6.49 -8.29
CA PHE A 397 18.90 -5.46 -8.56
C PHE A 397 18.35 -4.47 -9.58
N SER A 398 18.61 -3.18 -9.36
CA SER A 398 18.21 -2.15 -10.31
C SER A 398 19.20 -2.05 -11.47
N THR A 399 18.70 -1.71 -12.67
CA THR A 399 19.55 -1.15 -13.73
C THR A 399 20.05 0.25 -13.36
N GLU A 400 21.06 0.74 -14.08
CA GLU A 400 21.69 2.05 -13.86
C GLU A 400 20.71 3.24 -13.93
N ASP A 401 19.58 3.09 -14.61
CA ASP A 401 18.52 4.08 -14.79
C ASP A 401 17.30 3.86 -13.89
N GLY A 402 17.29 2.82 -13.05
CA GLY A 402 16.16 2.52 -12.18
C GLY A 402 14.98 1.81 -12.84
N LEU A 403 15.01 1.56 -14.15
CA LEU A 403 13.81 1.18 -14.91
C LEU A 403 13.52 -0.32 -14.95
N GLN A 404 14.55 -1.15 -14.87
CA GLN A 404 14.45 -2.59 -15.08
C GLN A 404 15.20 -3.39 -14.00
N LYS A 405 14.96 -4.71 -13.98
CA LYS A 405 15.75 -5.64 -13.18
C LYS A 405 17.10 -5.88 -13.86
N ALA A 406 18.18 -5.86 -13.10
CA ALA A 406 19.49 -6.35 -13.50
C ALA A 406 19.76 -7.76 -12.94
N ASP A 407 20.73 -8.46 -13.53
CA ASP A 407 21.15 -9.79 -13.06
C ASP A 407 22.30 -9.74 -12.04
N ALA A 408 22.90 -8.56 -11.86
CA ALA A 408 23.95 -8.30 -10.88
C ALA A 408 23.85 -6.83 -10.41
N PRO A 409 24.43 -6.48 -9.25
CA PRO A 409 24.45 -5.10 -8.75
C PRO A 409 24.97 -4.13 -9.81
N LYS A 410 24.26 -3.02 -9.99
CA LYS A 410 24.68 -1.88 -10.83
C LYS A 410 24.74 -0.61 -10.00
N VAL A 411 25.66 0.28 -10.37
CA VAL A 411 25.72 1.62 -9.81
C VAL A 411 24.68 2.47 -10.54
N LEU A 412 23.83 3.16 -9.79
CA LEU A 412 22.83 4.06 -10.35
C LEU A 412 23.53 5.28 -11.00
N LYS A 413 23.01 5.77 -12.12
CA LYS A 413 23.40 7.05 -12.73
C LYS A 413 22.92 8.27 -11.95
N GLY A 414 22.09 8.05 -10.94
CA GLY A 414 21.51 9.09 -10.10
C GLY A 414 20.42 9.91 -10.78
N VAL A 415 19.72 9.39 -11.79
CA VAL A 415 18.56 10.05 -12.42
C VAL A 415 17.42 9.05 -12.50
N LEU A 416 16.28 9.41 -11.90
CA LEU A 416 15.05 8.63 -11.93
C LEU A 416 14.01 9.38 -12.76
N ALA A 417 13.48 8.70 -13.78
CA ALA A 417 12.46 9.24 -14.65
C ALA A 417 11.10 9.36 -13.94
N GLU A 418 10.31 10.33 -14.39
CA GLU A 418 8.88 10.39 -14.07
C GLU A 418 8.11 9.26 -14.75
N ALA A 419 6.90 9.00 -14.25
CA ALA A 419 5.93 8.14 -14.89
C ALA A 419 5.61 8.59 -16.33
N THR A 420 5.55 7.66 -17.27
CA THR A 420 5.05 7.87 -18.63
C THR A 420 3.55 7.63 -18.72
N ASN A 421 2.97 6.84 -17.83
CA ASN A 421 1.54 6.53 -17.80
C ASN A 421 1.03 6.23 -16.38
N PRO A 422 1.01 7.23 -15.47
CA PRO A 422 0.72 6.99 -14.06
C PRO A 422 -0.67 6.44 -13.78
N SER A 423 -1.59 6.54 -14.74
CA SER A 423 -2.93 5.97 -14.65
C SER A 423 -3.00 4.48 -15.02
N GLN A 424 -1.87 3.86 -15.40
CA GLN A 424 -1.82 2.46 -15.79
C GLN A 424 -2.02 1.54 -14.59
N LYS A 425 -3.25 1.07 -14.42
CA LYS A 425 -3.62 0.10 -13.39
C LYS A 425 -2.86 -1.22 -13.64
N GLY A 426 -2.21 -1.75 -12.60
CA GLY A 426 -1.52 -3.04 -12.63
C GLY A 426 -0.10 -3.03 -13.21
N ALA A 427 0.42 -1.87 -13.63
CA ALA A 427 1.78 -1.72 -14.15
C ALA A 427 2.90 -2.13 -13.17
N GLY A 428 2.62 -2.06 -11.87
CA GLY A 428 3.63 -2.14 -10.83
C GLY A 428 4.63 -0.98 -10.89
N PRO A 429 5.56 -0.87 -9.93
CA PRO A 429 6.57 0.19 -9.90
C PRO A 429 7.49 0.12 -11.13
N GLY A 430 7.65 1.22 -11.89
CA GLY A 430 8.47 1.31 -13.11
C GLY A 430 8.11 2.52 -13.99
N ILE A 431 8.62 2.61 -15.23
CA ILE A 431 8.40 3.81 -16.08
C ILE A 431 6.92 4.18 -16.23
N GLU A 432 6.01 3.22 -16.19
CA GLU A 432 4.58 3.48 -16.27
C GLU A 432 4.07 4.24 -15.04
N THR A 433 4.55 3.94 -13.82
CA THR A 433 4.11 4.60 -12.56
C THR A 433 5.15 5.55 -11.95
N GLY A 434 6.33 5.68 -12.56
CA GLY A 434 7.50 6.41 -12.05
C GLY A 434 8.66 5.48 -11.73
N ALA A 435 9.88 5.88 -12.09
CA ALA A 435 11.08 5.11 -11.75
C ALA A 435 11.28 5.12 -10.23
N GLU A 436 11.33 3.92 -9.65
CA GLU A 436 11.51 3.72 -8.21
C GLU A 436 12.69 2.79 -7.95
N VAL A 437 13.57 3.21 -7.05
CA VAL A 437 14.68 2.39 -6.57
C VAL A 437 14.74 2.47 -5.05
N ASN A 438 15.20 1.41 -4.40
CA ASN A 438 15.52 1.42 -2.99
C ASN A 438 16.98 1.06 -2.74
N ILE A 439 17.50 1.45 -1.59
CA ILE A 439 18.86 1.14 -1.15
C ILE A 439 18.86 0.13 -0.01
N MET A 440 19.76 -0.84 -0.10
CA MET A 440 20.05 -1.85 0.93
C MET A 440 21.56 -1.97 1.13
N THR A 441 22.00 -2.66 2.18
CA THR A 441 23.43 -2.94 2.41
C THR A 441 24.00 -3.95 1.41
N GLY A 442 25.33 -4.13 1.42
CA GLY A 442 26.02 -5.19 0.68
C GLY A 442 25.75 -6.62 1.16
N LYS A 443 25.12 -6.79 2.33
CA LYS A 443 25.03 -8.07 3.03
C LYS A 443 23.74 -8.81 2.67
N SER A 444 23.87 -9.99 2.07
CA SER A 444 22.72 -10.83 1.67
C SER A 444 21.99 -11.42 2.88
N CYS A 445 20.68 -11.63 2.75
CA CYS A 445 19.85 -12.35 3.72
C CYS A 445 20.02 -13.88 3.65
N LYS A 446 20.63 -14.43 2.58
CA LYS A 446 20.76 -15.91 2.36
C LYS A 446 21.39 -16.67 3.51
N ASP A 447 22.28 -16.03 4.26
CA ASP A 447 23.00 -16.64 5.39
C ASP A 447 22.19 -16.61 6.71
N GLY A 448 20.86 -16.41 6.63
CA GLY A 448 19.92 -16.58 7.76
C GLY A 448 19.83 -15.38 8.71
N GLY A 449 19.94 -14.16 8.18
CA GLY A 449 20.10 -12.95 9.00
C GLY A 449 18.90 -12.00 9.06
N CYS A 450 18.00 -12.03 8.08
CA CYS A 450 16.97 -10.99 7.96
C CYS A 450 15.72 -11.34 8.76
N LEU A 451 15.16 -10.32 9.42
CA LEU A 451 13.92 -10.45 10.16
C LEU A 451 12.75 -10.68 9.20
N GLY A 452 11.84 -11.59 9.53
CA GLY A 452 10.65 -11.86 8.70
C GLY A 452 10.96 -12.60 7.40
N TYR A 453 10.00 -12.59 6.49
CA TYR A 453 10.15 -13.19 5.18
C TYR A 453 11.27 -12.50 4.40
N HIS A 454 12.15 -13.32 3.84
CA HIS A 454 13.13 -12.92 2.86
C HIS A 454 13.39 -14.09 1.91
N GLY A 455 13.67 -13.78 0.65
CA GLY A 455 14.14 -14.69 -0.37
C GLY A 455 15.62 -14.53 -0.67
N ASP A 456 16.04 -15.22 -1.72
CA ASP A 456 17.44 -15.28 -2.14
C ASP A 456 18.01 -13.93 -2.60
N ASN A 457 17.17 -13.02 -3.09
CA ASN A 457 17.63 -11.75 -3.65
C ASN A 457 17.44 -10.57 -2.68
N ASP A 458 17.27 -10.87 -1.40
CA ASP A 458 17.06 -9.88 -0.35
C ASP A 458 18.35 -9.61 0.41
N TYR A 459 18.44 -8.39 0.93
CA TYR A 459 19.64 -7.84 1.55
C TYR A 459 19.28 -7.14 2.86
N HIS A 460 20.21 -7.11 3.80
CA HIS A 460 20.01 -6.42 5.08
C HIS A 460 19.80 -4.92 4.88
N GLY A 461 18.93 -4.34 5.70
CA GLY A 461 18.85 -2.89 5.87
C GLY A 461 19.81 -2.39 6.94
N TRP A 462 19.68 -1.12 7.32
CA TRP A 462 20.43 -0.56 8.45
C TRP A 462 19.56 -0.55 9.70
N GLY A 463 19.95 -1.32 10.72
CA GLY A 463 19.25 -1.42 12.01
C GLY A 463 19.89 -0.59 13.13
N GLY A 464 19.35 -0.71 14.34
CA GLY A 464 19.91 -0.16 15.56
C GLY A 464 19.23 1.13 16.03
N ASP A 465 19.53 1.54 17.26
CA ASP A 465 18.83 2.64 17.94
C ASP A 465 19.27 4.04 17.50
N LYS A 466 20.44 4.15 16.87
CA LYS A 466 20.99 5.41 16.37
C LYS A 466 21.46 5.27 14.93
N LYS A 467 20.81 6.00 14.02
CA LYS A 467 21.12 6.01 12.60
C LYS A 467 21.02 7.43 12.04
N LEU A 468 21.86 7.73 11.06
CA LEU A 468 21.76 8.95 10.27
C LEU A 468 21.84 8.60 8.80
N PHE A 469 20.83 9.00 8.04
CA PHE A 469 20.84 8.95 6.58
C PHE A 469 21.02 10.36 6.05
N VAL A 470 21.98 10.55 5.16
CA VAL A 470 22.26 11.82 4.51
C VAL A 470 22.10 11.63 3.01
N THR A 471 21.16 12.34 2.39
CA THR A 471 20.87 12.24 0.95
C THR A 471 20.93 13.61 0.29
N LYS A 472 21.76 13.76 -0.74
CA LYS A 472 21.80 14.95 -1.60
C LYS A 472 20.97 14.70 -2.85
N VAL A 473 19.83 15.38 -2.96
CA VAL A 473 18.85 15.14 -4.02
C VAL A 473 18.33 16.45 -4.62
N LYS A 474 17.84 16.36 -5.86
CA LYS A 474 17.04 17.38 -6.54
C LYS A 474 15.74 16.73 -7.00
N MET A 475 14.63 17.43 -6.86
CA MET A 475 13.29 16.99 -7.23
C MET A 475 12.74 17.92 -8.33
N PRO A 476 13.23 17.81 -9.59
CA PRO A 476 12.82 18.70 -10.68
C PRO A 476 11.33 18.55 -11.00
N GLN A 477 10.71 19.60 -11.53
CA GLN A 477 9.31 19.56 -11.97
C GLN A 477 9.11 18.50 -13.07
N GLY A 478 8.07 17.69 -12.90
CA GLY A 478 7.58 16.74 -13.88
C GLY A 478 6.26 17.20 -14.53
N LYS A 479 5.73 16.37 -15.42
CA LYS A 479 4.44 16.48 -16.09
C LYS A 479 3.32 15.86 -15.26
N SER A 480 3.34 14.53 -15.11
CA SER A 480 2.33 13.76 -14.38
C SER A 480 2.95 12.43 -13.91
N PRO A 481 2.81 12.05 -12.63
CA PRO A 481 2.00 12.71 -11.61
C PRO A 481 2.71 13.90 -10.97
N ASN A 482 3.98 14.15 -11.30
CA ASN A 482 4.83 15.17 -10.70
C ASN A 482 4.95 15.02 -9.17
N GLN A 483 5.14 13.78 -8.71
CA GLN A 483 5.19 13.40 -7.29
C GLN A 483 6.50 12.68 -6.94
N PRO A 484 7.67 13.32 -7.07
CA PRO A 484 8.89 12.71 -6.56
C PRO A 484 8.82 12.54 -5.05
N ALA A 485 9.44 11.47 -4.55
CA ALA A 485 9.36 11.13 -3.15
C ALA A 485 10.64 10.45 -2.66
N LEU A 486 10.94 10.71 -1.39
CA LEU A 486 11.97 10.08 -0.60
C LEU A 486 11.31 9.57 0.68
N TRP A 487 11.25 8.26 0.86
CA TRP A 487 10.66 7.66 2.05
C TRP A 487 11.48 6.48 2.54
N MET A 488 11.33 6.16 3.81
CA MET A 488 12.03 5.10 4.50
C MET A 488 11.03 4.02 4.87
N LEU A 489 11.42 2.78 4.61
CA LEU A 489 10.64 1.59 4.95
C LEU A 489 11.44 0.67 5.84
N ASN A 490 10.76 -0.03 6.74
CA ASN A 490 11.31 -1.22 7.36
C ASN A 490 11.72 -2.23 6.26
N ALA A 491 12.90 -2.82 6.39
CA ALA A 491 13.49 -3.72 5.40
C ALA A 491 12.55 -4.88 5.05
N GLN A 492 11.76 -5.34 6.01
CA GLN A 492 10.73 -6.38 5.81
C GLN A 492 9.70 -6.02 4.73
N VAL A 493 9.39 -4.74 4.56
CA VAL A 493 8.47 -4.26 3.50
C VAL A 493 9.12 -4.43 2.12
N LEU A 494 10.42 -4.20 2.03
CA LEU A 494 11.20 -4.31 0.80
C LEU A 494 11.42 -5.77 0.40
N HIS A 495 11.68 -6.66 1.37
CA HIS A 495 11.88 -8.10 1.14
C HIS A 495 10.60 -8.81 0.67
N SER A 496 9.47 -8.46 1.28
CA SER A 496 8.20 -9.16 1.03
C SER A 496 7.52 -8.67 -0.25
N ASN A 497 6.91 -7.49 -0.22
CA ASN A 497 6.37 -6.77 -1.39
C ASN A 497 5.81 -5.41 -0.94
N GLN A 498 6.48 -4.32 -1.31
CA GLN A 498 6.07 -2.97 -0.92
C GLN A 498 4.61 -2.63 -1.23
N TYR A 499 4.09 -3.05 -2.38
CA TYR A 499 2.74 -2.72 -2.84
C TYR A 499 1.76 -3.88 -2.71
N GLY A 500 2.13 -4.93 -1.97
CA GLY A 500 1.33 -6.14 -1.82
C GLY A 500 1.39 -6.72 -0.41
N CYS A 501 1.80 -7.98 -0.30
CA CYS A 501 1.96 -8.62 0.99
C CYS A 501 3.18 -8.06 1.74
N ASN A 502 2.95 -7.20 2.72
CA ASN A 502 3.98 -6.69 3.63
C ASN A 502 3.43 -6.42 5.04
N CYS A 503 4.30 -5.93 5.91
CA CYS A 503 3.98 -5.58 7.29
C CYS A 503 3.60 -4.11 7.53
N ARG A 504 3.66 -3.21 6.54
CA ARG A 504 3.39 -1.77 6.67
C ARG A 504 1.90 -1.46 6.85
N GLY A 505 0.99 -2.31 6.38
CA GLY A 505 -0.45 -2.00 6.45
C GLY A 505 -0.85 -1.00 5.36
N VAL A 506 -1.99 -0.32 5.55
CA VAL A 506 -2.60 0.55 4.53
C VAL A 506 -3.11 1.85 5.15
N GLY A 507 -2.99 2.96 4.42
CA GLY A 507 -3.36 4.27 4.91
C GLY A 507 -2.60 4.62 6.19
N SER A 508 -3.32 5.13 7.20
CA SER A 508 -2.76 5.49 8.49
C SER A 508 -2.28 4.31 9.32
N VAL A 509 -2.76 3.08 9.05
CA VAL A 509 -2.32 1.87 9.76
C VAL A 509 -0.90 1.55 9.31
N GLY A 510 0.06 1.94 10.14
CA GLY A 510 1.49 1.96 9.83
C GLY A 510 2.26 0.67 10.00
N GLY A 511 1.70 -0.32 10.69
CA GLY A 511 2.33 -1.62 10.91
C GLY A 511 3.81 -1.53 11.31
N CYS A 512 4.67 -2.14 10.51
CA CYS A 512 6.12 -2.15 10.71
C CYS A 512 6.86 -0.87 10.27
N GLY A 513 6.15 0.18 9.87
CA GLY A 513 6.70 1.53 9.73
C GLY A 513 6.93 1.99 8.29
N GLU A 514 6.56 3.24 8.03
CA GLU A 514 6.97 4.05 6.88
C GLU A 514 7.13 5.49 7.32
N LEU A 515 8.27 6.08 6.98
CA LEU A 515 8.57 7.48 7.20
C LEU A 515 8.77 8.16 5.85
N ASP A 516 7.81 8.97 5.45
CA ASP A 516 8.00 9.89 4.33
C ASP A 516 8.96 10.99 4.80
N ILE A 517 10.14 11.06 4.19
CA ILE A 517 11.17 12.05 4.57
C ILE A 517 10.90 13.36 3.82
N ALA A 518 10.63 13.23 2.52
CA ALA A 518 10.30 14.34 1.63
C ALA A 518 9.47 13.81 0.46
N GLU A 519 8.15 13.92 0.56
CA GLU A 519 7.22 13.53 -0.48
C GLU A 519 6.45 14.74 -1.03
N VAL A 520 6.37 14.84 -2.35
CA VAL A 520 5.42 15.77 -2.99
C VAL A 520 4.07 15.06 -3.12
N ILE A 521 3.11 15.45 -2.29
CA ILE A 521 1.76 14.84 -2.23
C ILE A 521 0.73 15.58 -3.08
N GLU A 522 -0.36 14.89 -3.39
CA GLU A 522 -1.39 15.39 -4.30
C GLU A 522 -2.23 16.54 -3.76
N THR A 523 -2.24 16.75 -2.44
CA THR A 523 -3.04 17.78 -1.77
C THR A 523 -2.49 19.20 -1.94
N ASN A 524 -1.25 19.34 -2.43
CA ASN A 524 -0.68 20.63 -2.84
C ASN A 524 -0.60 20.73 -4.36
N ASP A 525 -1.62 21.33 -4.98
CA ASP A 525 -1.74 21.49 -6.44
C ASP A 525 -0.51 22.12 -7.10
N LYS A 526 0.22 22.98 -6.38
CA LYS A 526 1.44 23.62 -6.92
C LYS A 526 2.63 22.67 -6.99
N ARG A 527 2.60 21.56 -6.24
CA ARG A 527 3.68 20.56 -6.18
C ARG A 527 5.05 21.20 -5.88
N ASP A 528 5.06 22.29 -5.12
CA ASP A 528 6.22 23.14 -4.83
C ASP A 528 6.79 22.96 -3.42
N LYS A 529 6.19 22.06 -2.65
CA LYS A 529 6.59 21.71 -1.28
C LYS A 529 6.66 20.21 -1.09
N VAL A 530 7.39 19.80 -0.06
CA VAL A 530 7.50 18.41 0.39
C VAL A 530 6.84 18.25 1.76
N THR A 531 6.33 17.04 1.98
CA THR A 531 5.66 16.58 3.19
C THR A 531 6.49 15.50 3.88
N THR A 532 6.32 15.40 5.19
CA THR A 532 6.80 14.28 6.01
C THR A 532 5.65 13.68 6.81
N HIS A 533 5.54 12.37 6.81
CA HIS A 533 4.62 11.61 7.66
C HIS A 533 5.31 10.38 8.21
N TYR A 534 5.01 10.04 9.47
CA TYR A 534 5.47 8.79 10.06
C TYR A 534 4.27 7.93 10.44
N TYR A 535 4.12 6.82 9.72
CA TYR A 535 3.05 5.86 9.91
C TYR A 535 3.62 4.62 10.60
N PHE A 536 3.08 4.26 11.76
CA PHE A 536 3.50 3.06 12.49
C PHE A 536 2.34 2.39 13.26
N TYR A 537 2.53 1.10 13.58
CA TYR A 537 1.62 0.23 14.33
C TYR A 537 0.17 0.23 13.81
N ASP A 538 -0.78 0.76 14.58
CA ASP A 538 -2.20 0.77 14.25
C ASP A 538 -2.68 2.11 13.68
N GLY A 539 -1.80 3.11 13.55
CA GLY A 539 -2.16 4.45 13.08
C GLY A 539 -2.90 5.31 14.11
N SER A 540 -3.00 4.87 15.37
CA SER A 540 -3.65 5.64 16.44
C SER A 540 -2.87 6.91 16.82
N VAL A 541 -1.55 6.90 16.58
CA VAL A 541 -0.72 8.10 16.70
C VAL A 541 -0.64 8.76 15.33
N LEU A 542 -1.33 9.89 15.20
CA LEU A 542 -1.31 10.67 13.97
C LEU A 542 0.02 11.42 13.83
N SER A 543 0.53 11.48 12.59
CA SER A 543 1.64 12.36 12.26
C SER A 543 1.23 13.81 12.54
N PRO A 544 1.96 14.56 13.39
CA PRO A 544 1.73 16.00 13.50
C PRO A 544 1.98 16.69 12.16
N GLY A 545 1.48 17.92 11.98
CA GLY A 545 1.42 18.68 10.72
C GLY A 545 2.73 18.82 9.94
N GLY A 546 3.13 17.76 9.26
CA GLY A 546 4.29 17.65 8.38
C GLY A 546 3.95 17.86 6.91
N ASP A 547 2.67 18.07 6.59
CA ASP A 547 2.22 18.49 5.28
C ASP A 547 2.90 19.79 4.85
N ASN A 548 3.51 19.77 3.67
CA ASN A 548 4.09 20.95 3.04
C ASN A 548 5.11 21.70 3.93
N PHE A 549 5.88 20.96 4.76
CA PHE A 549 6.77 21.53 5.78
C PHE A 549 7.98 22.26 5.19
N ALA A 550 8.45 21.87 3.99
CA ALA A 550 9.63 22.46 3.36
C ALA A 550 9.41 22.70 1.86
N ALA A 551 10.20 23.60 1.28
CA ALA A 551 10.20 23.83 -0.15
C ALA A 551 10.80 22.62 -0.90
N ARG A 552 10.19 22.26 -2.02
CA ARG A 552 10.71 21.25 -2.94
C ARG A 552 12.01 21.74 -3.57
N PRO A 553 13.10 20.94 -3.60
CA PRO A 553 14.35 21.33 -4.24
C PRO A 553 14.26 21.20 -5.77
N VAL A 554 13.64 22.18 -6.43
CA VAL A 554 13.37 22.16 -7.87
C VAL A 554 14.60 22.53 -8.70
N ASP A 555 15.22 23.67 -8.42
CA ASP A 555 16.24 24.25 -9.31
C ASP A 555 17.67 23.81 -8.97
N ALA A 556 17.94 23.59 -7.69
CA ALA A 556 19.23 23.18 -7.16
C ALA A 556 19.06 22.00 -6.18
N PRO A 557 20.07 21.11 -6.07
CA PRO A 557 20.04 20.06 -5.07
C PRO A 557 20.05 20.63 -3.64
N THR A 558 19.52 19.85 -2.72
CA THR A 558 19.57 20.10 -1.27
C THR A 558 20.03 18.82 -0.57
N VAL A 559 20.45 18.94 0.68
CA VAL A 559 20.76 17.78 1.51
C VAL A 559 19.68 17.59 2.56
N TYR A 560 19.17 16.36 2.68
CA TYR A 560 18.34 15.93 3.80
C TYR A 560 19.18 15.07 4.75
N LEU A 561 19.17 15.43 6.03
CA LEU A 561 19.69 14.61 7.13
C LEU A 561 18.49 14.03 7.89
N THR A 562 18.34 12.71 7.85
CA THR A 562 17.31 11.96 8.59
C THR A 562 17.97 11.25 9.77
N LEU A 563 17.85 11.86 10.94
CA LEU A 563 18.38 11.35 12.21
C LEU A 563 17.31 10.51 12.92
N ILE A 564 17.66 9.27 13.25
CA ILE A 564 16.89 8.39 14.12
C ILE A 564 17.71 8.18 15.38
N ASP A 565 17.14 8.51 16.52
CA ASP A 565 17.82 8.44 17.80
C ASP A 565 16.88 8.00 18.94
N ALA A 566 17.10 6.81 19.48
CA ALA A 566 16.31 6.29 20.59
C ALA A 566 16.60 6.93 21.94
N ALA A 567 17.67 7.72 22.08
CA ALA A 567 18.01 8.37 23.35
C ALA A 567 16.92 9.35 23.79
N ASN A 568 16.88 9.64 25.10
CA ASN A 568 15.99 10.64 25.70
C ASN A 568 14.50 10.48 25.33
N GLY A 569 14.05 9.24 25.12
CA GLY A 569 12.66 8.94 24.81
C GLY A 569 12.28 9.04 23.32
N GLY A 570 13.27 9.08 22.42
CA GLY A 570 13.06 8.92 20.98
C GLY A 570 12.92 10.24 20.22
N LEU A 571 13.72 10.36 19.16
CA LEU A 571 13.73 11.46 18.20
C LEU A 571 13.89 10.90 16.79
N ILE A 572 12.96 11.28 15.91
CA ILE A 572 13.16 11.19 14.46
C ILE A 572 13.16 12.62 13.94
N LYS A 573 14.22 13.04 13.27
CA LYS A 573 14.41 14.42 12.85
C LYS A 573 14.87 14.49 11.40
N ILE A 574 14.21 15.34 10.63
CA ILE A 574 14.54 15.63 9.24
C ILE A 574 15.04 17.06 9.18
N ILE A 575 16.25 17.26 8.66
CA ILE A 575 16.90 18.56 8.54
C ILE A 575 17.25 18.77 7.07
N GLN A 576 16.70 19.82 6.48
CA GLN A 576 17.07 20.26 5.14
C GLN A 576 18.20 21.31 5.27
N VAL A 577 19.35 21.03 4.67
CA VAL A 577 20.49 21.97 4.61
C VAL A 577 20.93 22.20 3.16
N ASP A 578 21.70 23.26 2.95
CA ASP A 578 22.27 23.59 1.65
C ASP A 578 23.43 22.68 1.24
N ASP A 579 24.29 22.29 2.20
CA ASP A 579 25.46 21.45 1.92
C ASP A 579 25.86 20.54 3.09
N PHE A 580 26.63 19.51 2.77
CA PHE A 580 27.19 18.54 3.71
C PHE A 580 28.48 17.93 3.13
N ASP A 581 29.51 17.77 3.97
CA ASP A 581 30.75 17.10 3.58
C ASP A 581 30.54 15.58 3.55
N PHE A 582 30.38 15.00 2.36
CA PHE A 582 30.23 13.55 2.19
C PHE A 582 31.54 12.76 2.32
N SER A 583 32.69 13.43 2.43
CA SER A 583 34.00 12.75 2.58
C SER A 583 34.26 12.28 4.01
N GLN A 584 33.53 12.82 4.99
CA GLN A 584 33.74 12.48 6.40
C GLN A 584 33.39 11.01 6.69
N GLY A 585 34.30 10.34 7.39
CA GLY A 585 34.10 8.97 7.87
C GLY A 585 33.30 8.89 9.17
N GLU A 586 33.16 10.01 9.89
CA GLU A 586 32.50 10.07 11.19
C GLU A 586 31.73 11.38 11.36
N ILE A 587 30.63 11.32 12.11
CA ILE A 587 29.93 12.50 12.63
C ILE A 587 30.52 12.81 14.00
N THR A 588 31.04 14.03 14.16
CA THR A 588 31.58 14.49 15.45
C THR A 588 30.45 14.80 16.43
N GLN A 589 30.78 14.80 17.72
CA GLN A 589 29.82 15.16 18.76
C GLN A 589 29.28 16.58 18.57
N GLU A 590 30.11 17.53 18.14
CA GLU A 590 29.72 18.91 17.88
C GLU A 590 28.70 19.01 16.74
N LEU A 591 28.91 18.26 15.64
CA LEU A 591 27.98 18.21 14.53
C LEU A 591 26.65 17.56 14.95
N TYR A 592 26.72 16.49 15.72
CA TYR A 592 25.53 15.85 16.27
C TYR A 592 24.73 16.79 17.20
N GLN A 593 25.40 17.54 18.08
CA GLN A 593 24.73 18.55 18.92
C GLN A 593 24.07 19.66 18.08
N GLN A 594 24.71 20.11 17.00
CA GLN A 594 24.08 21.06 16.07
C GLN A 594 22.82 20.46 15.44
N MET A 595 22.85 19.19 15.01
CA MET A 595 21.67 18.51 14.48
C MET A 595 20.55 18.41 15.52
N LEU A 596 20.85 18.17 16.80
CA LEU A 596 19.84 18.15 17.86
C LEU A 596 19.19 19.53 18.08
N GLN A 597 19.95 20.62 17.91
CA GLN A 597 19.53 22.00 18.18
C GLN A 597 18.82 22.71 17.01
N ALA A 598 19.04 22.26 15.77
CA ALA A 598 18.40 22.79 14.56
C ALA A 598 16.86 22.73 14.58
#